data_AF-A0A3B1K0V0-F1
#
_entry.id   AF-A0A3B1K0V0-F1
#
_cell.length_a   1.000
_cell.length_b   1.000
_cell.length_c   1.000
_cell.angle_alpha   90.00
_cell.angle_beta   90.00
_cell.angle_gamma   90.00
#
_symmetry.space_group_name_H-M   'P 1'
#
loop_
_entity.id
_entity.type
_entity.pdbx_description
1 polymer ?
#
loop_
_entity_poly.entity_id
_entity_poly.type
_entity_poly.pdbx_seq_one_letter_code
_entity_poly.pdbx_strand_id
1 'polypeptide(L)'
;LLVPMLGLAAFRWIWTRESQRQIQEIKVPVMTRTCLPSPETWSFKYKEILTENRRTAAVLELELEKERQRVLGYRRPLVSQSQQLLAERKQLQKEREEVEKEKRRAVQSGAAEEEWHQKAKTLLEELELQLVERQEAFCSPWLLPRERPDGDGEEPAPQGGPKDPVGAELGLEEDLRDIFSNDRNGKLMWLYLRYWQLQVTLQKHKRAEEALKGPSPMQSDLDTINSGQKLHTSTVR
;
A
#
# COMPACT_ATOMS: atom_id res chain seq x y z
N LEU A 1 -77.28 44.65 89.49
CA LEU A 1 -76.22 44.31 88.49
C LEU A 1 -76.44 42.97 87.76
N LEU A 2 -77.48 42.17 88.08
CA LEU A 2 -77.73 40.87 87.43
C LEU A 2 -78.36 40.97 86.02
N VAL A 3 -79.26 41.94 85.79
CA VAL A 3 -80.01 42.06 84.52
C VAL A 3 -79.10 42.28 83.29
N PRO A 4 -78.07 43.15 83.31
CA PRO A 4 -77.15 43.29 82.18
C PRO A 4 -76.30 42.03 81.91
N MET A 5 -75.94 41.30 82.97
CA MET A 5 -75.12 40.09 82.87
C MET A 5 -75.90 38.92 82.26
N LEU A 6 -77.20 38.80 82.56
CA LEU A 6 -78.10 37.83 81.90
C LEU A 6 -78.31 38.17 80.42
N GLY A 7 -78.46 39.45 80.08
CA GLY A 7 -78.57 39.90 78.68
C GLY A 7 -77.32 39.59 77.85
N LEU A 8 -76.13 39.81 78.41
CA LEU A 8 -74.86 39.46 77.78
C LEU A 8 -74.66 37.94 77.62
N ALA A 9 -75.08 37.15 78.61
CA ALA A 9 -75.02 35.70 78.53
C ALA A 9 -75.98 35.15 77.45
N ALA A 10 -77.21 35.68 77.38
CA ALA A 10 -78.17 35.33 76.35
C ALA A 10 -77.69 35.76 74.96
N PHE A 11 -77.14 36.97 74.81
CA PHE A 11 -76.58 37.43 73.54
C PHE A 11 -75.37 36.61 73.11
N ARG A 12 -74.46 36.27 74.03
CA ARG A 12 -73.32 35.40 73.75
C ARG A 12 -73.78 33.99 73.35
N TRP A 13 -74.83 33.46 73.96
CA TRP A 13 -75.40 32.17 73.59
C TRP A 13 -76.08 32.22 72.22
N ILE A 14 -76.91 33.23 71.95
CA ILE A 14 -77.55 33.46 70.65
C ILE A 14 -76.48 33.62 69.57
N TRP A 15 -75.44 34.41 69.83
CA TRP A 15 -74.33 34.63 68.89
C TRP A 15 -73.51 33.36 68.65
N THR A 16 -73.23 32.59 69.70
CA THR A 16 -72.50 31.31 69.57
C THR A 16 -73.34 30.30 68.79
N ARG A 17 -74.65 30.26 69.02
CA ARG A 17 -75.58 29.37 68.32
C ARG A 17 -75.73 29.75 66.84
N GLU A 18 -75.90 31.03 66.55
CA GLU A 18 -76.09 31.52 65.18
C GLU A 18 -74.80 31.42 64.37
N SER A 19 -73.64 31.73 64.98
CA SER A 19 -72.34 31.53 64.33
C SER A 19 -72.05 30.05 64.06
N GLN A 20 -72.35 29.15 65.00
CA GLN A 20 -72.22 27.71 64.75
C GLN A 20 -73.13 27.23 63.62
N ARG A 21 -74.36 27.76 63.54
CA ARG A 21 -75.29 27.45 62.47
C ARG A 21 -74.75 27.89 61.11
N GLN A 22 -74.28 29.14 61.00
CA GLN A 22 -73.70 29.66 59.75
C GLN A 22 -72.44 28.91 59.34
N ILE A 23 -71.59 28.53 60.31
CA ILE A 23 -70.42 27.69 60.03
C ILE A 23 -70.85 26.33 59.47
N GLN A 24 -71.88 25.70 60.03
CA GLN A 24 -72.37 24.43 59.50
C GLN A 24 -73.04 24.57 58.13
N GLU A 25 -73.84 25.62 57.93
CA GLU A 25 -74.50 25.92 56.65
C GLU A 25 -73.51 26.13 55.50
N ILE A 26 -72.33 26.71 55.78
CA ILE A 26 -71.26 26.89 54.78
C ILE A 26 -70.36 25.64 54.70
N LYS A 27 -70.07 24.98 55.83
CA LYS A 27 -69.17 23.83 55.88
C LYS A 27 -69.72 22.63 55.11
N VAL A 28 -71.03 22.35 55.21
CA VAL A 28 -71.64 21.22 54.49
C VAL A 28 -71.44 21.33 52.98
N PRO A 29 -71.89 22.39 52.27
CA PRO A 29 -71.74 22.49 50.83
C PRO A 29 -70.27 22.59 50.38
N VAL A 30 -69.38 23.18 51.19
CA VAL A 30 -67.94 23.17 50.90
C VAL A 30 -67.38 21.75 51.01
N MET A 31 -67.73 21.00 52.04
CA MET A 31 -67.27 19.62 52.21
C MET A 31 -67.81 18.70 51.10
N THR A 32 -69.04 18.96 50.61
CA THR A 32 -69.63 18.24 49.47
C THR A 32 -69.04 18.65 48.12
N ARG A 33 -68.77 19.94 47.89
CA ARG A 33 -68.14 20.44 46.65
C ARG A 33 -66.66 20.09 46.57
N THR A 34 -65.99 20.16 47.71
CA THR A 34 -64.58 19.82 47.90
C THR A 34 -64.45 18.39 48.43
N CYS A 35 -65.33 17.47 48.01
CA CYS A 35 -65.17 16.03 48.22
C CYS A 35 -63.79 15.62 47.66
N LEU A 36 -62.76 15.78 48.48
CA LEU A 36 -61.43 15.30 48.20
C LEU A 36 -61.58 13.79 48.01
N PRO A 37 -61.00 13.22 46.95
CA PRO A 37 -61.09 11.79 46.73
C PRO A 37 -60.69 11.06 48.02
N SER A 38 -61.48 10.06 48.43
CA SER A 38 -61.23 9.30 49.66
C SER A 38 -59.75 8.86 49.69
N PRO A 39 -59.08 8.83 50.86
CA PRO A 39 -57.70 8.35 50.98
C PRO A 39 -57.47 6.99 50.30
N GLU A 40 -58.51 6.15 50.23
CA GLU A 40 -58.50 4.88 49.50
C GLU A 40 -58.36 5.04 47.99
N THR A 41 -59.01 6.04 47.39
CA THR A 41 -58.93 6.32 45.95
C THR A 41 -57.55 6.85 45.54
N TRP A 42 -56.92 7.68 46.38
CA TRP A 42 -55.52 8.08 46.18
C TRP A 42 -54.59 6.88 46.31
N SER A 43 -54.79 6.05 47.33
CA SER A 43 -54.01 4.82 47.52
C SER A 43 -54.12 3.87 46.33
N PHE A 44 -55.31 3.75 45.73
CA PHE A 44 -55.52 2.97 44.52
C PHE A 44 -54.74 3.54 43.32
N LYS A 45 -54.86 4.85 43.05
CA LYS A 45 -54.12 5.52 41.96
C LYS A 45 -52.61 5.38 42.13
N TYR A 46 -52.09 5.53 43.35
CA TYR A 46 -50.66 5.33 43.62
C TYR A 46 -50.24 3.89 43.36
N LYS A 47 -51.03 2.90 43.78
CA LYS A 47 -50.74 1.49 43.50
C LYS A 47 -50.75 1.21 42.00
N GLU A 48 -51.73 1.77 41.27
CA GLU A 48 -51.83 1.65 39.82
C GLU A 48 -50.58 2.20 39.13
N ILE A 49 -50.20 3.45 39.42
CA ILE A 49 -48.98 4.08 38.90
C ILE A 49 -47.74 3.25 39.24
N LEU A 50 -47.65 2.72 40.46
CA LEU A 50 -46.50 1.93 40.89
C LEU A 50 -46.44 0.59 40.14
N THR A 51 -47.58 -0.05 39.88
CA THR A 51 -47.62 -1.26 39.04
C THR A 51 -47.30 -0.97 37.58
N GLU A 52 -47.76 0.15 37.06
CA GLU A 52 -47.45 0.59 35.69
C GLU A 52 -45.96 0.89 35.55
N ASN A 53 -45.38 1.64 36.48
CA ASN A 53 -43.95 1.91 36.53
C ASN A 53 -43.11 0.63 36.64
N ARG A 54 -43.56 -0.36 37.41
CA ARG A 54 -42.88 -1.66 37.47
C ARG A 54 -42.93 -2.41 36.14
N ARG A 55 -44.06 -2.32 35.42
CA ARG A 55 -44.19 -2.92 34.08
C ARG A 55 -43.31 -2.22 33.07
N THR A 56 -43.32 -0.89 33.04
CA THR A 56 -42.47 -0.10 32.11
C THR A 56 -40.99 -0.32 32.39
N ALA A 57 -40.58 -0.35 33.66
CA ALA A 57 -39.21 -0.68 34.03
C ALA A 57 -38.79 -2.07 33.52
N ALA A 58 -39.62 -3.10 33.73
CA ALA A 58 -39.34 -4.45 33.25
C ALA A 58 -39.23 -4.55 31.72
N VAL A 59 -40.06 -3.79 30.97
CA VAL A 59 -39.98 -3.73 29.51
C VAL A 59 -38.67 -3.07 29.06
N LEU A 60 -38.30 -1.94 29.66
CA LEU A 60 -37.06 -1.22 29.34
C LEU A 60 -35.82 -2.05 29.66
N GLU A 61 -35.81 -2.79 30.77
CA GLU A 61 -34.72 -3.70 31.13
C GLU A 61 -34.53 -4.79 30.06
N LEU A 62 -35.63 -5.35 29.55
CA LEU A 62 -35.60 -6.36 28.50
C LEU A 62 -35.10 -5.79 27.16
N GLU A 63 -35.54 -4.59 26.79
CA GLU A 63 -35.06 -3.89 25.59
C GLU A 63 -33.56 -3.57 25.68
N LEU A 64 -33.11 -3.10 26.85
CA LEU A 64 -31.71 -2.81 27.11
C LEU A 64 -30.84 -4.07 27.01
N GLU A 65 -31.33 -5.21 27.49
CA GLU A 65 -30.60 -6.48 27.35
C GLU A 65 -30.55 -6.95 25.88
N LYS A 66 -31.63 -6.76 25.10
CA LYS A 66 -31.62 -7.02 23.65
C LYS A 66 -30.61 -6.15 22.91
N GLU A 67 -30.52 -4.86 23.25
CA GLU A 67 -29.53 -3.95 22.66
C GLU A 67 -28.11 -4.35 23.04
N ARG A 68 -27.86 -4.71 24.30
CA ARG A 68 -26.56 -5.22 24.74
C ARG A 68 -26.14 -6.45 23.93
N GLN A 69 -27.06 -7.39 23.73
CA GLN A 69 -26.80 -8.59 22.92
C GLN A 69 -26.52 -8.24 21.45
N ARG A 70 -27.27 -7.31 20.85
CA ARG A 70 -26.99 -6.81 19.49
C ARG A 70 -25.62 -6.18 19.37
N VAL A 71 -25.27 -5.28 20.29
CA VAL A 71 -23.95 -4.62 20.33
C VAL A 71 -22.83 -5.66 20.46
N LEU A 72 -22.97 -6.64 21.35
CA LEU A 72 -22.00 -7.73 21.48
C LEU A 72 -21.91 -8.59 20.20
N GLY A 73 -23.04 -8.82 19.55
CA GLY A 73 -23.14 -9.51 18.26
C GLY A 73 -22.35 -8.82 17.15
N TYR A 74 -22.39 -7.48 17.08
CA TYR A 74 -21.61 -6.70 16.09
C TYR A 74 -20.16 -6.46 16.50
N ARG A 75 -19.87 -6.34 17.80
CA ARG A 75 -18.52 -6.02 18.28
C ARG A 75 -17.50 -7.09 17.91
N ARG A 76 -17.84 -8.38 18.05
CA ARG A 76 -16.92 -9.48 17.74
C ARG A 76 -16.51 -9.51 16.25
N PRO A 77 -17.43 -9.50 15.27
CA PRO A 77 -17.06 -9.50 13.86
C PRO A 77 -16.33 -8.23 13.44
N LEU A 78 -16.67 -7.07 14.01
CA LEU A 78 -15.94 -5.82 13.73
C LEU A 78 -14.48 -5.91 14.21
N VAL A 79 -14.24 -6.48 15.40
CA VAL A 79 -12.88 -6.67 15.92
C VAL A 79 -12.11 -7.68 15.07
N SER A 80 -12.72 -8.81 14.67
CA SER A 80 -12.03 -9.79 13.81
C SER A 80 -11.73 -9.22 12.42
N GLN A 81 -12.67 -8.48 11.83
CA GLN A 81 -12.46 -7.82 10.54
C GLN A 81 -11.36 -6.77 10.63
N SER A 82 -11.33 -5.97 11.70
CA SER A 82 -10.25 -5.00 11.94
C SER A 82 -8.89 -5.69 12.05
N GLN A 83 -8.81 -6.82 12.76
CA GLN A 83 -7.57 -7.59 12.87
C GLN A 83 -7.12 -8.17 11.51
N GLN A 84 -8.06 -8.68 10.71
CA GLN A 84 -7.78 -9.17 9.35
C GLN A 84 -7.22 -8.05 8.46
N LEU A 85 -7.88 -6.89 8.42
CA LEU A 85 -7.41 -5.74 7.63
C LEU A 85 -6.04 -5.24 8.08
N LEU A 86 -5.73 -5.28 9.38
CA LEU A 86 -4.41 -4.95 9.89
C LEU A 86 -3.34 -5.96 9.46
N ALA A 87 -3.68 -7.25 9.41
CA ALA A 87 -2.78 -8.28 8.91
C ALA A 87 -2.53 -8.12 7.41
N GLU A 88 -3.58 -7.92 6.60
CA GLU A 88 -3.47 -7.64 5.16
C GLU A 88 -2.65 -6.39 4.89
N ARG A 89 -2.89 -5.29 5.63
CA ARG A 89 -2.10 -4.07 5.48
C ARG A 89 -0.61 -4.30 5.76
N LYS A 90 -0.28 -5.09 6.79
CA LYS A 90 1.12 -5.44 7.09
C LYS A 90 1.74 -6.29 5.98
N GLN A 91 0.98 -7.21 5.39
CA GLN A 91 1.43 -8.03 4.28
C GLN A 91 1.68 -7.19 3.03
N LEU A 92 0.72 -6.35 2.64
CA LEU A 92 0.85 -5.42 1.51
C LEU A 92 2.01 -4.44 1.69
N GLN A 93 2.28 -4.00 2.93
CA GLN A 93 3.43 -3.15 3.22
C GLN A 93 4.76 -3.86 2.93
N LYS A 94 4.88 -5.15 3.30
CA LYS A 94 6.07 -5.95 2.99
C LYS A 94 6.23 -6.15 1.49
N GLU A 95 5.16 -6.54 0.80
CA GLU A 95 5.17 -6.71 -0.65
C GLU A 95 5.55 -5.42 -1.37
N ARG A 96 5.05 -4.26 -0.90
CA ARG A 96 5.44 -2.95 -1.42
C ARG A 96 6.93 -2.69 -1.24
N GLU A 97 7.50 -3.00 -0.08
CA GLU A 97 8.93 -2.84 0.19
C GLU A 97 9.79 -3.79 -0.66
N GLU A 98 9.32 -5.01 -0.90
CA GLU A 98 9.97 -6.00 -1.78
C GLU A 98 9.96 -5.52 -3.24
N VAL A 99 8.80 -5.11 -3.75
CA VAL A 99 8.66 -4.53 -5.09
C VAL A 99 9.50 -3.25 -5.23
N GLU A 100 9.57 -2.40 -4.19
CA GLU A 100 10.42 -1.22 -4.24
C GLU A 100 11.91 -1.59 -4.32
N LYS A 101 12.35 -2.63 -3.61
CA LYS A 101 13.72 -3.15 -3.71
C LYS A 101 14.00 -3.72 -5.10
N GLU A 102 13.08 -4.50 -5.66
CA GLU A 102 13.20 -5.04 -7.02
C GLU A 102 13.26 -3.92 -8.06
N LYS A 103 12.39 -2.92 -7.94
CA LYS A 103 12.42 -1.73 -8.80
C LYS A 103 13.77 -1.02 -8.72
N ARG A 104 14.31 -0.81 -7.52
CA ARG A 104 15.64 -0.18 -7.33
C ARG A 104 16.74 -1.00 -8.02
N ARG A 105 16.72 -2.33 -7.89
CA ARG A 105 17.68 -3.24 -8.57
C ARG A 105 17.55 -3.16 -10.09
N ALA A 106 16.33 -3.21 -10.63
CA ALA A 106 16.08 -3.11 -12.07
C ALA A 106 16.50 -1.75 -12.65
N VAL A 107 16.29 -0.66 -11.91
CA VAL A 107 16.76 0.67 -12.32
C VAL A 107 18.30 0.73 -12.33
N GLN A 108 18.96 0.14 -11.32
CA GLN A 108 20.42 0.09 -11.28
C GLN A 108 21.01 -0.74 -12.42
N SER A 109 20.44 -1.91 -12.71
CA SER A 109 20.91 -2.75 -13.84
C SER A 109 20.64 -2.07 -15.17
N GLY A 110 19.46 -1.47 -15.37
CA GLY A 110 19.13 -0.74 -16.60
C GLY A 110 20.01 0.50 -16.83
N ALA A 111 20.38 1.22 -15.76
CA ALA A 111 21.34 2.33 -15.86
C ALA A 111 22.73 1.84 -16.30
N ALA A 112 23.23 0.75 -15.72
CA ALA A 112 24.50 0.15 -16.11
C ALA A 112 24.51 -0.37 -17.56
N GLU A 113 23.40 -0.94 -18.04
CA GLU A 113 23.24 -1.37 -19.43
C GLU A 113 23.26 -0.18 -20.41
N GLU A 114 22.58 0.92 -20.08
CA GLU A 114 22.57 2.10 -20.94
C GLU A 114 23.94 2.79 -20.97
N GLU A 115 24.65 2.83 -19.84
CA GLU A 115 26.04 3.30 -19.78
C GLU A 115 26.97 2.45 -20.66
N TRP A 116 26.84 1.11 -20.61
CA TRP A 116 27.62 0.22 -21.48
C TRP A 116 27.31 0.47 -22.96
N HIS A 117 26.04 0.63 -23.31
CA HIS A 117 25.61 0.89 -24.69
C HIS A 117 26.14 2.23 -25.21
N GLN A 118 26.13 3.27 -24.38
CA GLN A 118 26.71 4.57 -24.72
C GLN A 118 28.22 4.46 -24.94
N LYS A 119 28.95 3.80 -24.04
CA LYS A 119 30.39 3.56 -24.20
C LYS A 119 30.72 2.76 -25.46
N ALA A 120 29.94 1.73 -25.77
CA ALA A 120 30.12 0.94 -26.99
C ALA A 120 29.91 1.78 -28.26
N LYS A 121 28.91 2.67 -28.25
CA LYS A 121 28.66 3.59 -29.37
C LYS A 121 29.79 4.60 -29.57
N THR A 122 30.24 5.26 -28.50
CA THR A 122 31.33 6.24 -28.59
C THR A 122 32.61 5.59 -29.09
N LEU A 123 32.92 4.38 -28.62
CA LEU A 123 34.09 3.63 -29.11
C LEU A 123 33.98 3.29 -30.60
N LEU A 124 32.80 2.90 -31.08
CA LEU A 124 32.59 2.63 -32.51
C LEU A 124 32.69 3.89 -33.37
N GLU A 125 32.21 5.04 -32.88
CA GLU A 125 32.33 6.34 -33.55
C GLU A 125 33.81 6.78 -33.65
N GLU A 126 34.58 6.63 -32.57
CA GLU A 126 36.02 6.90 -32.56
C GLU A 126 36.80 5.98 -33.51
N LEU A 127 36.46 4.69 -33.54
CA LEU A 127 37.08 3.74 -34.47
C LEU A 127 36.70 4.05 -35.93
N GLU A 128 35.46 4.42 -36.21
CA GLU A 128 35.05 4.86 -37.55
C GLU A 128 35.89 6.04 -38.03
N LEU A 129 36.12 7.05 -37.18
CA LEU A 129 36.99 8.19 -37.48
C LEU A 129 38.42 7.74 -37.82
N GLN A 130 39.03 6.89 -36.99
CA GLN A 130 40.39 6.37 -37.23
C GLN A 130 40.49 5.57 -38.53
N LEU A 131 39.45 4.80 -38.85
CA LEU A 131 39.36 4.01 -40.07
C LEU A 131 39.20 4.90 -41.31
N VAL A 132 38.42 5.99 -41.22
CA VAL A 132 38.32 7.02 -42.26
C VAL A 132 39.66 7.71 -42.49
N GLU A 133 40.30 8.20 -41.43
CA GLU A 133 41.60 8.90 -41.51
C GLU A 133 42.66 8.02 -42.17
N ARG A 134 42.70 6.73 -41.79
CA ARG A 134 43.56 5.75 -42.42
C ARG A 134 43.20 5.58 -43.90
N GLN A 135 41.92 5.39 -44.23
CA GLN A 135 41.52 5.21 -45.63
C GLN A 135 41.85 6.43 -46.50
N GLU A 136 41.67 7.65 -45.99
CA GLU A 136 42.06 8.89 -46.67
C GLU A 136 43.57 8.98 -46.88
N ALA A 137 44.38 8.56 -45.90
CA ALA A 137 45.83 8.49 -46.02
C ALA A 137 46.29 7.45 -47.05
N PHE A 138 45.61 6.31 -47.19
CA PHE A 138 45.99 5.26 -48.15
C PHE A 138 45.38 5.45 -49.56
N CYS A 139 44.24 6.15 -49.68
CA CYS A 139 43.48 6.28 -50.93
C CYS A 139 43.43 7.71 -51.51
N SER A 140 44.16 8.69 -50.94
CA SER A 140 44.18 10.04 -51.47
C SER A 140 44.87 10.11 -52.86
N PRO A 141 44.23 10.72 -53.90
CA PRO A 141 44.74 10.70 -55.28
C PRO A 141 46.09 11.39 -55.52
N TRP A 142 46.61 12.11 -54.52
CA TRP A 142 47.78 12.98 -54.62
C TRP A 142 49.05 12.38 -54.00
N LEU A 143 48.98 11.17 -53.44
CA LEU A 143 50.17 10.45 -52.99
C LEU A 143 50.83 9.75 -54.19
N LEU A 144 52.03 10.21 -54.53
CA LEU A 144 52.87 9.61 -55.57
C LEU A 144 53.11 8.12 -55.26
N PRO A 145 53.11 7.22 -56.26
CA PRO A 145 53.36 5.79 -56.07
C PRO A 145 54.69 5.44 -55.37
N ARG A 146 55.61 6.41 -55.24
CA ARG A 146 56.94 6.27 -54.65
C ARG A 146 56.97 6.36 -53.12
N GLU A 147 55.87 6.80 -52.52
CA GLU A 147 55.64 6.83 -51.06
C GLU A 147 54.60 5.76 -50.66
N ARG A 148 54.33 4.76 -51.51
CA ARG A 148 53.73 3.53 -50.99
C ARG A 148 54.83 2.83 -50.19
N PRO A 149 54.59 2.47 -48.92
CA PRO A 149 55.45 1.53 -48.23
C PRO A 149 55.32 0.18 -48.94
N ASP A 150 56.07 0.00 -50.02
CA ASP A 150 56.23 -1.30 -50.65
C ASP A 150 57.05 -2.16 -49.69
N GLY A 151 56.37 -3.13 -49.07
CA GLY A 151 56.97 -4.35 -48.55
C GLY A 151 57.70 -4.24 -47.21
N ASP A 152 57.33 -5.15 -46.31
CA ASP A 152 58.18 -5.63 -45.22
C ASP A 152 58.38 -4.68 -44.03
N GLY A 153 57.28 -4.39 -43.35
CA GLY A 153 57.31 -3.95 -41.96
C GLY A 153 55.92 -4.07 -41.37
N GLU A 154 55.77 -4.94 -40.36
CA GLU A 154 54.69 -4.81 -39.39
C GLU A 154 54.71 -3.39 -38.84
N GLU A 155 53.98 -2.46 -39.45
CA GLU A 155 53.50 -1.33 -38.66
C GLU A 155 52.50 -1.92 -37.68
N PRO A 156 52.72 -1.74 -36.36
CA PRO A 156 51.88 -2.36 -35.38
C PRO A 156 50.44 -1.91 -35.67
N ALA A 157 49.54 -2.89 -35.80
CA ALA A 157 48.10 -2.67 -35.67
C ALA A 157 47.88 -1.56 -34.64
N PRO A 158 47.04 -0.54 -34.94
CA PRO A 158 46.98 0.72 -34.20
C PRO A 158 47.27 0.44 -32.73
N GLN A 159 48.44 0.90 -32.28
CA GLN A 159 49.03 0.51 -31.01
C GLN A 159 48.18 1.17 -29.90
N GLY A 160 47.05 0.52 -29.63
CA GLY A 160 45.83 1.20 -29.21
C GLY A 160 44.56 0.43 -29.58
N GLY A 161 44.66 -0.90 -29.83
CA GLY A 161 43.49 -1.76 -29.70
C GLY A 161 42.84 -1.47 -28.34
N PRO A 162 41.51 -1.28 -28.29
CA PRO A 162 40.86 -0.76 -27.10
C PRO A 162 41.20 -1.66 -25.91
N LYS A 163 42.03 -1.14 -24.99
CA LYS A 163 42.15 -1.68 -23.63
C LYS A 163 40.83 -1.58 -22.87
N ASP A 164 39.82 -0.97 -23.49
CA ASP A 164 38.48 -0.90 -23.00
C ASP A 164 37.83 -2.30 -22.97
N PRO A 165 37.22 -2.66 -21.83
CA PRO A 165 36.58 -3.97 -21.68
C PRO A 165 35.46 -4.21 -22.70
N VAL A 166 34.86 -3.14 -23.22
CA VAL A 166 33.82 -3.19 -24.26
C VAL A 166 34.40 -3.64 -25.61
N GLY A 167 35.62 -3.21 -25.94
CA GLY A 167 36.28 -3.58 -27.18
C GLY A 167 36.77 -5.03 -27.19
N ALA A 168 37.22 -5.52 -26.04
CA ALA A 168 37.56 -6.92 -25.84
C ALA A 168 36.32 -7.84 -25.94
N GLU A 169 35.19 -7.42 -25.38
CA GLU A 169 33.93 -8.18 -25.48
C GLU A 169 33.38 -8.24 -26.92
N LEU A 170 33.66 -7.21 -27.72
CA LEU A 170 33.28 -7.16 -29.14
C LEU A 170 34.28 -7.87 -30.07
N GLY A 171 35.46 -8.28 -29.58
CA GLY A 171 36.48 -8.95 -30.40
C GLY A 171 37.20 -8.03 -31.39
N LEU A 172 37.18 -6.71 -31.15
CA LEU A 172 37.63 -5.70 -32.12
C LEU A 172 39.09 -5.90 -32.56
N GLU A 173 39.96 -6.36 -31.67
CA GLU A 173 41.40 -6.54 -31.97
C GLU A 173 41.65 -7.67 -32.98
N GLU A 174 40.92 -8.77 -32.87
CA GLU A 174 41.02 -9.90 -33.80
C GLU A 174 40.46 -9.52 -35.17
N ASP A 175 39.29 -8.89 -35.17
CA ASP A 175 38.62 -8.45 -36.40
C ASP A 175 39.42 -7.36 -37.14
N LEU A 176 40.02 -6.39 -36.41
CA LEU A 176 40.91 -5.39 -37.01
C LEU A 176 42.16 -6.02 -37.63
N ARG A 177 42.71 -7.06 -36.99
CA ARG A 177 43.85 -7.81 -37.53
C ARG A 177 43.48 -8.53 -38.82
N ASP A 178 42.28 -9.11 -38.89
CA ASP A 178 41.76 -9.73 -40.13
C ASP A 178 41.57 -8.69 -41.24
N ILE A 179 40.93 -7.55 -40.93
CA ILE A 179 40.73 -6.44 -41.88
C ILE A 179 42.07 -5.99 -42.47
N PHE A 180 43.08 -5.72 -41.64
CA PHE A 180 44.37 -5.24 -42.14
C PHE A 180 45.18 -6.31 -42.87
N SER A 181 44.96 -7.60 -42.60
CA SER A 181 45.62 -8.68 -43.34
C SER A 181 44.99 -8.93 -44.71
N ASN A 182 43.67 -8.79 -44.84
CA ASN A 182 42.92 -9.26 -46.00
C ASN A 182 42.30 -8.16 -46.87
N ASP A 183 42.17 -6.91 -46.38
CA ASP A 183 41.51 -5.83 -47.10
C ASP A 183 42.49 -4.86 -47.77
N ARG A 184 42.60 -4.96 -49.10
CA ARG A 184 43.39 -4.04 -49.91
C ARG A 184 42.60 -2.84 -50.45
N ASN A 185 41.27 -2.87 -50.36
CA ASN A 185 40.38 -1.89 -51.01
C ASN A 185 39.51 -1.11 -50.01
N GLY A 186 39.62 -1.39 -48.70
CA GLY A 186 38.88 -0.74 -47.63
C GLY A 186 37.40 -1.15 -47.56
N LYS A 187 36.94 -2.14 -48.33
CA LYS A 187 35.53 -2.55 -48.37
C LYS A 187 35.14 -3.44 -47.19
N LEU A 188 36.07 -4.27 -46.74
CA LEU A 188 35.88 -5.21 -45.64
C LEU A 188 35.74 -4.44 -44.32
N MET A 189 36.52 -3.38 -44.16
CA MET A 189 36.45 -2.45 -43.02
C MET A 189 35.01 -1.96 -42.75
N TRP A 190 34.31 -1.49 -43.78
CA TRP A 190 32.94 -0.99 -43.65
C TRP A 190 31.92 -2.08 -43.32
N LEU A 191 32.15 -3.30 -43.79
CA LEU A 191 31.33 -4.46 -43.44
C LEU A 191 31.49 -4.82 -41.96
N TYR A 192 32.73 -4.82 -41.46
CA TYR A 192 33.01 -5.07 -40.04
C TYR A 192 32.48 -3.96 -39.14
N LEU A 193 32.61 -2.69 -39.53
CA LEU A 193 32.00 -1.59 -38.78
C LEU A 193 30.48 -1.78 -38.66
N ARG A 194 29.82 -2.16 -39.76
CA ARG A 194 28.38 -2.44 -39.74
C ARG A 194 28.05 -3.66 -38.88
N TYR A 195 28.90 -4.69 -38.92
CA TYR A 195 28.77 -5.89 -38.10
C TYR A 195 28.87 -5.56 -36.60
N TRP A 196 29.86 -4.78 -36.16
CA TRP A 196 30.00 -4.39 -34.75
C TRP A 196 28.83 -3.52 -34.27
N GLN A 197 28.33 -2.59 -35.09
CA GLN A 197 27.11 -1.83 -34.77
C GLN A 197 25.90 -2.75 -34.55
N LEU A 198 25.75 -3.79 -35.37
CA LEU A 198 24.70 -4.79 -35.20
C LEU A 198 24.93 -5.66 -33.96
N GLN A 199 26.17 -6.01 -33.66
CA GLN A 199 26.53 -6.79 -32.48
C GLN A 199 26.20 -6.02 -31.18
N VAL A 200 26.51 -4.71 -31.12
CA VAL A 200 26.15 -3.86 -29.98
C VAL A 200 24.63 -3.78 -29.79
N THR A 201 23.87 -3.57 -30.88
CA THR A 201 22.40 -3.52 -30.77
C THR A 201 21.81 -4.87 -30.36
N LEU A 202 22.32 -5.96 -30.91
CA LEU A 202 21.94 -7.32 -30.53
C LEU A 202 22.27 -7.61 -29.05
N GLN A 203 23.45 -7.22 -28.57
CA GLN A 203 23.83 -7.37 -27.16
C GLN A 203 22.94 -6.55 -26.22
N LYS A 204 22.57 -5.32 -26.61
CA LYS A 204 21.59 -4.52 -25.86
C LYS A 204 20.26 -5.26 -25.72
N HIS A 205 19.75 -5.85 -26.81
CA HIS A 205 18.50 -6.59 -26.77
C HIS A 205 18.61 -7.89 -25.98
N LYS A 206 19.71 -8.64 -26.12
CA LYS A 206 19.95 -9.87 -25.33
C LYS A 206 20.01 -9.59 -23.83
N ARG A 207 20.75 -8.56 -23.42
CA ARG A 207 20.85 -8.16 -22.00
C ARG A 207 19.51 -7.70 -21.44
N ALA A 208 18.77 -6.89 -22.20
CA ALA A 208 17.41 -6.51 -21.83
C ALA A 208 16.46 -7.73 -21.72
N GLU A 209 16.58 -8.72 -22.62
CA GLU A 209 15.83 -9.98 -22.52
C GLU A 209 16.22 -10.82 -21.30
N GLU A 210 17.52 -10.92 -20.98
CA GLU A 210 18.03 -11.62 -19.81
C GLU A 210 17.54 -10.95 -18.51
N ALA A 211 17.55 -9.62 -18.46
CA ALA A 211 17.02 -8.84 -17.35
C ALA A 211 15.51 -9.03 -17.16
N LEU A 212 14.75 -9.18 -18.25
CA LEU A 212 13.31 -9.46 -18.21
C LEU A 212 13.00 -10.92 -17.85
N LYS A 213 13.83 -11.88 -18.28
CA LYS A 213 13.60 -13.30 -18.00
C LYS A 213 13.76 -13.64 -16.53
N GLY A 214 14.54 -12.87 -15.76
CA GLY A 214 14.70 -13.04 -14.32
C GLY A 214 15.10 -14.46 -13.89
N PRO A 215 15.27 -14.75 -12.59
CA PRO A 215 15.34 -16.14 -12.14
C PRO A 215 13.97 -16.79 -12.35
N SER A 216 13.88 -17.70 -13.33
CA SER A 216 12.70 -18.53 -13.53
C SER A 216 12.35 -19.26 -12.22
N PRO A 217 11.10 -19.19 -11.72
CA PRO A 217 10.66 -19.97 -10.56
C PRO A 217 10.61 -21.49 -10.85
N MET A 218 10.90 -21.94 -12.07
CA MET A 218 10.83 -23.37 -12.41
C MET A 218 12.06 -24.21 -12.03
N GLN A 219 13.10 -23.61 -11.43
CA GLN A 219 14.28 -24.37 -10.96
C GLN A 219 14.39 -24.50 -9.44
N SER A 220 13.83 -23.59 -8.65
CA SER A 220 13.82 -23.71 -7.18
C SER A 220 12.91 -24.83 -6.64
N ASP A 221 11.87 -25.19 -7.40
CA ASP A 221 10.90 -26.21 -6.97
C ASP A 221 11.41 -27.65 -7.21
N LEU A 222 12.31 -27.88 -8.18
CA LEU A 222 12.91 -29.20 -8.40
C LEU A 222 14.02 -29.54 -7.39
N ASP A 223 14.79 -28.55 -6.92
CA ASP A 223 15.87 -28.78 -5.95
C ASP A 223 15.36 -29.06 -4.54
N THR A 224 14.18 -28.54 -4.20
CA THR A 224 13.50 -28.82 -2.91
C THR A 224 12.94 -30.24 -2.86
N ILE A 225 12.41 -30.76 -3.98
CA ILE A 225 11.90 -32.14 -4.07
C ILE A 225 13.06 -33.17 -4.03
N ASN A 226 14.19 -32.87 -4.67
CA ASN A 226 15.34 -33.78 -4.69
C ASN A 226 16.11 -33.85 -3.36
N SER A 227 16.08 -32.79 -2.56
CA SER A 227 16.67 -32.80 -1.20
C SER A 227 15.80 -33.55 -0.18
N GLY A 228 14.48 -33.59 -0.36
CA GLY A 228 13.56 -34.36 0.48
C GLY A 228 13.67 -35.88 0.31
N GLN A 229 14.02 -36.36 -0.89
CA GLN A 229 14.17 -37.81 -1.15
C GLN A 229 15.50 -38.41 -0.61
N LYS A 230 16.55 -37.60 -0.45
CA LYS A 230 17.82 -38.06 0.14
C LYS A 230 17.77 -38.29 1.65
N LEU A 231 16.86 -37.64 2.36
CA LEU A 231 16.71 -37.81 3.82
C LEU A 231 15.92 -39.08 4.18
N HIS A 232 15.04 -39.58 3.32
CA HIS A 232 14.28 -40.80 3.59
C HIS A 232 15.03 -42.11 3.29
N THR A 233 16.10 -42.07 2.49
CA THR A 233 16.90 -43.25 2.13
C THR A 233 18.08 -43.53 3.06
N SER A 234 18.40 -42.62 3.99
CA SER A 234 19.54 -42.76 4.92
C SER A 234 19.16 -43.29 6.32
N THR A 235 17.88 -43.55 6.60
CA THR A 235 17.39 -44.00 7.93
C THR A 235 17.11 -45.50 8.01
N VAL A 236 17.45 -46.28 6.98
CA VAL A 236 17.36 -47.75 7.01
C VAL A 236 18.74 -48.35 6.80
N ARG A 237 19.53 -48.39 7.87
CA ARG A 237 20.61 -49.35 8.09
C ARG A 237 20.79 -49.58 9.57
#